data_AF-A0AAP5UXH4-F1
#
_entry.id   AF-A0AAP5UXH4-F1
#
_cell.length_a   1.000
_cell.length_b   1.000
_cell.length_c   1.000
_cell.angle_alpha   90.00
_cell.angle_beta   90.00
_cell.angle_gamma   90.00
#
_symmetry.space_group_name_H-M   'P 1'
#
loop_
_entity.id
_entity.type
_entity.pdbx_description
1 polymer ?
#
loop_
_entity_poly.entity_id
_entity_poly.type
_entity_poly.pdbx_seq_one_letter_code
_entity_poly.pdbx_strand_id
1 'polypeptide(L)'
;MTTLNAAWGAIRACLESNFYFHGIKKIVGLAGLDTTRIAHIDEKPAADGSSKRPTKGVLMAGIDQLYAEMDEDKRRRFVVIAAEEIVKQRPDVQPQLEEYLSRLGWLWLDNTLVPVNLFDAADLAELPAEPRAELIKAAQRFRDGDLSGAISAACGAVDTVTSSIYRDAGLGV
;
A
#
# COMPACT_ATOMS: atom_id res chain seq x y z
N MET A 1 -9.52 -3.33 -4.63
CA MET A 1 -10.17 -3.68 -3.34
C MET A 1 -9.29 -4.46 -2.36
N THR A 2 -8.72 -5.62 -2.70
CA THR A 2 -7.98 -6.48 -1.75
C THR A 2 -6.65 -5.88 -1.26
N THR A 3 -6.03 -5.02 -2.06
CA THR A 3 -4.73 -4.39 -1.78
C THR A 3 -4.80 -3.29 -0.72
N LEU A 4 -5.91 -2.52 -0.65
CA LEU A 4 -6.06 -1.41 0.31
C LEU A 4 -6.22 -1.91 1.75
N ASN A 5 -7.08 -2.90 1.98
CA ASN A 5 -7.27 -3.48 3.31
C ASN A 5 -6.01 -4.23 3.77
N ALA A 6 -5.31 -4.91 2.85
CA ALA A 6 -4.05 -5.55 3.16
C ALA A 6 -2.96 -4.51 3.52
N ALA A 7 -2.86 -3.41 2.76
CA ALA A 7 -1.93 -2.32 3.05
C ALA A 7 -2.23 -1.66 4.40
N TRP A 8 -3.51 -1.41 4.69
CA TRP A 8 -3.92 -0.96 6.02
C TRP A 8 -3.51 -1.95 7.11
N GLY A 9 -3.66 -3.26 6.89
CA GLY A 9 -3.19 -4.28 7.83
C GLY A 9 -1.70 -4.18 8.15
N ALA A 10 -0.84 -3.97 7.14
CA ALA A 10 0.59 -3.76 7.33
C ALA A 10 0.90 -2.47 8.10
N ILE A 11 0.26 -1.35 7.73
CA ILE A 11 0.39 -0.05 8.40
C ILE A 11 -0.07 -0.13 9.86
N ARG A 12 -1.20 -0.81 10.11
CA ARG A 12 -1.76 -1.06 11.45
C ARG A 12 -0.75 -1.80 12.34
N ALA A 13 -0.15 -2.88 11.84
CA ALA A 13 0.85 -3.63 12.59
C ALA A 13 2.08 -2.78 12.94
N CYS A 14 2.51 -1.94 12.00
CA CYS A 14 3.60 -1.00 12.18
C CYS A 14 3.28 0.07 13.24
N LEU A 15 2.08 0.66 13.20
CA LEU A 15 1.61 1.63 14.21
C LEU A 15 1.60 1.02 15.62
N GLU A 16 1.02 -0.16 15.76
CA GLU A 16 0.88 -0.85 17.04
C GLU A 16 2.25 -1.18 17.68
N SER A 17 3.22 -1.57 16.86
CA SER A 17 4.55 -1.98 17.30
C SER A 17 5.49 -0.79 17.57
N ASN A 18 5.45 0.25 16.73
CA ASN A 18 6.49 1.29 16.72
C ASN A 18 6.08 2.62 17.36
N PHE A 19 4.78 2.86 17.60
CA PHE A 19 4.27 4.15 18.09
C PHE A 19 3.53 4.01 19.41
N TYR A 20 3.64 5.03 20.26
CA TYR A 20 2.85 5.16 21.48
C TYR A 20 1.42 5.62 21.17
N PHE A 21 0.50 5.40 22.11
CA PHE A 21 -0.95 5.62 21.95
C PHE A 21 -1.31 6.99 21.34
N HIS A 22 -0.76 8.08 21.87
CA HIS A 22 -1.01 9.43 21.33
C HIS A 22 -0.36 9.66 19.96
N GLY A 23 0.79 9.02 19.68
CA GLY A 23 1.44 9.07 18.38
C GLY A 23 0.57 8.44 17.30
N ILE A 24 -0.07 7.31 17.61
CA ILE A 24 -1.04 6.66 16.72
C ILE A 24 -2.21 7.60 16.44
N LYS A 25 -2.86 8.18 17.48
CA LYS A 25 -3.97 9.14 17.32
C LYS A 25 -3.58 10.34 16.46
N LYS A 26 -2.36 10.87 16.64
CA LYS A 26 -1.83 11.98 15.85
C LYS A 26 -1.66 11.59 14.38
N ILE A 27 -1.03 10.45 14.09
CA ILE A 27 -0.80 9.98 12.71
C ILE A 27 -2.13 9.77 11.99
N VAL A 28 -3.07 9.04 12.60
CA VAL A 28 -4.36 8.76 11.94
C VAL A 28 -5.21 10.01 11.79
N GLY A 29 -5.12 10.96 12.74
CA GLY A 29 -5.77 12.27 12.62
C GLY A 29 -5.21 13.10 11.45
N LEU A 30 -3.88 13.13 11.28
CA LEU A 30 -3.23 13.77 10.12
C LEU A 30 -3.61 13.09 8.79
N ALA A 31 -3.85 11.78 8.82
CA ALA A 31 -4.36 11.02 7.68
C ALA A 31 -5.85 11.23 7.38
N GLY A 32 -6.54 12.09 8.14
CA GLY A 32 -7.93 12.47 7.90
C GLY A 32 -8.97 11.62 8.63
N LEU A 33 -8.56 10.81 9.62
CA LEU A 33 -9.49 10.12 10.52
C LEU A 33 -10.18 11.12 11.45
N ASP A 34 -11.51 11.04 11.56
CA ASP A 34 -12.26 11.83 12.54
C ASP A 34 -12.06 11.27 13.96
N THR A 35 -11.01 11.76 14.63
CA THR A 35 -10.66 11.34 15.99
C THR A 35 -11.69 11.71 17.06
N THR A 36 -12.64 12.61 16.77
CA THR A 36 -13.71 12.97 17.72
C THR A 36 -14.62 11.77 18.01
N ARG A 37 -14.78 10.87 17.04
CA ARG A 37 -15.61 9.67 17.16
C ARG A 37 -15.00 8.61 18.08
N ILE A 38 -13.69 8.63 18.25
CA ILE A 38 -12.94 7.78 19.19
C ILE A 38 -12.42 8.57 20.40
N ALA A 39 -12.97 9.76 20.67
CA ALA A 39 -12.59 10.56 21.85
C ALA A 39 -12.89 9.85 23.18
N HIS A 40 -13.87 8.93 23.19
CA HIS A 40 -14.17 8.11 24.36
C HIS A 40 -13.10 7.04 24.65
N ILE A 41 -12.24 6.74 23.67
CA ILE A 41 -11.05 5.91 23.76
C ILE A 41 -9.86 6.83 24.04
N ASP A 42 -9.84 7.33 25.27
CA ASP A 42 -8.74 8.14 25.79
C ASP A 42 -8.45 7.77 27.24
N GLU A 43 -7.36 8.31 27.74
CA GLU A 43 -6.93 8.21 29.12
C GLU A 43 -7.96 8.85 30.05
N LYS A 44 -8.47 8.06 30.99
CA LYS A 44 -9.48 8.50 31.96
C LYS A 44 -8.87 8.61 33.35
N PRO A 45 -9.27 9.60 34.16
CA PRO A 45 -8.91 9.63 35.57
C PRO A 45 -9.49 8.39 36.25
N ALA A 46 -8.65 7.67 36.99
CA ALA A 46 -9.06 6.58 37.86
C ALA A 46 -9.41 7.10 39.27
N ALA A 47 -10.15 6.29 40.03
CA ALA A 47 -10.64 6.67 41.36
C ALA A 47 -9.51 6.93 42.38
N ASP A 48 -8.30 6.44 42.11
CA ASP A 48 -7.10 6.63 42.93
C ASP A 48 -6.26 7.84 42.50
N GLY A 49 -6.75 8.66 41.55
CA GLY A 49 -6.01 9.80 41.00
C GLY A 49 -4.94 9.43 39.97
N SER A 50 -4.74 8.14 39.70
CA SER A 50 -3.94 7.67 38.56
C SER A 50 -4.73 7.82 37.27
N SER A 51 -4.07 7.64 36.14
CA SER A 51 -4.71 7.71 34.83
C SER A 51 -4.73 6.33 34.18
N LYS A 52 -5.92 5.88 33.81
CA LYS A 52 -6.12 4.57 33.16
C LYS A 52 -6.29 4.77 31.67
N ARG A 53 -5.30 4.31 30.91
CA ARG A 53 -5.32 4.34 29.44
C ARG A 53 -5.86 3.03 28.87
N PRO A 54 -6.73 3.08 27.84
CA PRO A 54 -7.08 1.89 27.05
C PRO A 54 -5.85 1.25 26.41
N THR A 55 -5.90 -0.05 26.15
CA THR A 55 -4.82 -0.73 25.42
C THR A 55 -4.73 -0.24 23.98
N LYS A 56 -3.55 -0.33 23.35
CA LYS A 56 -3.40 0.00 21.92
C LYS A 56 -4.36 -0.81 21.05
N GLY A 57 -4.60 -2.08 21.37
CA GLY A 57 -5.57 -2.91 20.67
C GLY A 57 -6.99 -2.33 20.64
N VAL A 58 -7.45 -1.74 21.75
CA VAL A 58 -8.76 -1.05 21.79
C VAL A 58 -8.78 0.18 20.89
N LEU A 59 -7.70 0.96 20.88
CA LEU A 59 -7.56 2.10 19.97
C LEU A 59 -7.54 1.66 18.50
N MET A 60 -6.76 0.64 18.16
CA MET A 60 -6.68 0.12 16.79
C MET A 60 -8.03 -0.43 16.33
N ALA A 61 -8.78 -1.13 17.19
CA ALA A 61 -10.13 -1.59 16.85
C ALA A 61 -11.10 -0.43 16.55
N GLY A 62 -11.01 0.67 17.29
CA GLY A 62 -11.78 1.88 17.00
C GLY A 62 -11.39 2.53 15.67
N ILE A 63 -10.09 2.57 15.36
CA ILE A 63 -9.59 3.06 14.06
C ILE A 63 -10.08 2.16 12.92
N ASP A 64 -10.04 0.83 13.10
CA ASP A 64 -10.48 -0.16 12.10
C ASP A 64 -11.97 0.02 11.76
N GLN A 65 -12.82 0.32 12.76
CA GLN A 65 -14.24 0.64 12.53
C GLN A 65 -14.40 1.91 11.69
N LEU A 66 -13.72 2.99 12.05
CA LEU A 66 -13.79 4.24 11.31
C LEU A 66 -13.25 4.11 9.88
N TYR A 67 -12.17 3.37 9.69
CA TYR A 67 -11.63 3.03 8.37
C TYR A 67 -12.63 2.22 7.54
N ALA A 68 -13.32 1.25 8.16
CA ALA A 68 -14.35 0.44 7.49
C ALA A 68 -15.59 1.25 7.08
N GLU A 69 -15.81 2.44 7.63
CA GLU A 69 -16.91 3.32 7.21
C GLU A 69 -16.53 4.30 6.09
N MET A 70 -15.24 4.47 5.81
CA MET A 70 -14.76 5.34 4.73
C MET A 70 -15.13 4.77 3.35
N ASP A 71 -15.42 5.67 2.41
CA ASP A 71 -15.45 5.35 0.98
C ASP A 71 -14.03 5.00 0.46
N GLU A 72 -13.97 4.37 -0.72
CA GLU A 72 -12.70 3.84 -1.25
C GLU A 72 -11.64 4.93 -1.48
N ASP A 73 -12.05 6.11 -1.96
CA ASP A 73 -11.15 7.24 -2.20
C ASP A 73 -10.58 7.80 -0.90
N LYS A 74 -11.39 7.86 0.17
CA LYS A 74 -10.91 8.23 1.51
C LYS A 74 -9.99 7.17 2.09
N ARG A 75 -10.31 5.88 1.96
CA ARG A 75 -9.43 4.79 2.43
C ARG A 75 -8.06 4.83 1.74
N ARG A 76 -8.04 5.06 0.44
CA ARG A 76 -6.79 5.19 -0.33
C ARG A 76 -5.94 6.34 0.18
N ARG A 77 -6.53 7.54 0.31
CA ARG A 77 -5.82 8.72 0.85
C ARG A 77 -5.33 8.48 2.27
N PHE A 78 -6.17 7.89 3.12
CA PHE A 78 -5.84 7.56 4.49
C PHE A 78 -4.62 6.62 4.59
N VAL A 79 -4.60 5.54 3.80
CA VAL A 79 -3.48 4.58 3.76
C VAL A 79 -2.17 5.26 3.37
N VAL A 80 -2.19 6.08 2.31
CA VAL A 80 -1.00 6.80 1.83
C VAL A 80 -0.48 7.76 2.89
N ILE A 81 -1.33 8.66 3.38
CA ILE A 81 -0.92 9.69 4.35
C ILE A 81 -0.48 9.06 5.67
N ALA A 82 -1.16 7.99 6.13
CA ALA A 82 -0.77 7.31 7.36
C ALA A 82 0.62 6.68 7.24
N ALA A 83 0.94 6.04 6.11
CA ALA A 83 2.26 5.48 5.87
C ALA A 83 3.35 6.57 5.80
N GLU A 84 3.08 7.67 5.10
CA GLU A 84 4.00 8.81 4.98
C GLU A 84 4.26 9.49 6.32
N GLU A 85 3.23 9.69 7.15
CA GLU A 85 3.39 10.25 8.48
C GLU A 85 4.11 9.32 9.45
N ILE A 86 4.03 7.99 9.27
CA ILE A 86 4.86 7.02 9.99
C ILE A 86 6.33 7.24 9.65
N VAL A 87 6.69 7.21 8.35
CA VAL A 87 8.09 7.33 7.92
C VAL A 87 8.66 8.70 8.28
N LYS A 88 7.89 9.76 8.13
CA LYS A 88 8.28 11.12 8.51
C LYS A 88 8.62 11.23 10.00
N GLN A 89 7.89 10.55 10.88
CA GLN A 89 8.14 10.57 12.31
C GLN A 89 9.21 9.55 12.74
N ARG A 90 9.34 8.44 12.03
CA ARG A 90 10.26 7.33 12.29
C ARG A 90 10.84 6.80 10.98
N PRO A 91 11.86 7.47 10.41
CA PRO A 91 12.47 7.03 9.15
C PRO A 91 13.10 5.64 9.25
N ASP A 92 13.51 5.23 10.45
CA ASP A 92 14.05 3.91 10.76
C ASP A 92 13.09 2.75 10.48
N VAL A 93 11.79 3.04 10.41
CA VAL A 93 10.73 2.04 10.18
C VAL A 93 10.43 1.86 8.68
N GLN A 94 10.91 2.76 7.82
CA GLN A 94 10.64 2.70 6.38
C GLN A 94 11.03 1.36 5.72
N PRO A 95 12.22 0.76 5.98
CA PRO A 95 12.59 -0.50 5.35
C PRO A 95 11.62 -1.64 5.68
N GLN A 96 11.15 -1.71 6.93
CA GLN A 96 10.15 -2.70 7.37
C GLN A 96 8.82 -2.48 6.64
N LEU A 97 8.38 -1.23 6.56
CA LEU A 97 7.11 -0.88 5.92
C LEU A 97 7.16 -1.13 4.41
N GLU A 98 8.29 -0.85 3.76
CA GLU A 98 8.55 -1.13 2.35
C GLU A 98 8.54 -2.64 2.04
N GLU A 99 9.14 -3.47 2.90
CA GLU A 99 9.08 -4.94 2.76
C GLU A 99 7.63 -5.45 2.78
N TYR A 100 6.78 -4.92 3.67
CA TYR A 100 5.40 -5.34 3.77
C TYR A 100 4.54 -4.81 2.61
N LEU A 101 4.73 -3.55 2.22
CA LEU A 101 3.89 -2.87 1.24
C LEU A 101 4.22 -3.25 -0.21
N SER A 102 5.49 -3.52 -0.54
CA SER A 102 5.90 -3.98 -1.88
C SER A 102 5.17 -5.25 -2.30
N ARG A 103 5.06 -6.22 -1.38
CA ARG A 103 4.34 -7.49 -1.57
C ARG A 103 2.83 -7.30 -1.77
N LEU A 104 2.32 -6.12 -1.42
CA LEU A 104 0.90 -5.75 -1.52
C LEU A 104 0.63 -4.82 -2.71
N GLY A 105 1.63 -4.58 -3.57
CA GLY A 105 1.51 -3.72 -4.74
C GLY A 105 1.63 -2.23 -4.42
N TRP A 106 2.46 -1.87 -3.44
CA TRP A 106 2.73 -0.47 -3.07
C TRP A 106 4.23 -0.23 -3.02
N LEU A 107 4.68 0.91 -3.54
CA LEU A 107 6.10 1.26 -3.61
C LEU A 107 6.34 2.61 -2.95
N TRP A 108 7.53 2.77 -2.36
CA TRP A 108 8.04 4.06 -1.95
C TRP A 108 8.83 4.71 -3.08
N LEU A 109 8.46 5.94 -3.45
CA LEU A 109 9.23 6.80 -4.35
C LEU A 109 9.43 8.14 -3.67
N ASP A 110 10.68 8.54 -3.41
CA ASP A 110 11.02 9.84 -2.81
C ASP A 110 10.15 10.20 -1.58
N ASN A 111 10.03 9.25 -0.62
CA ASN A 111 9.23 9.39 0.59
C ASN A 111 7.70 9.57 0.36
N THR A 112 7.21 9.16 -0.81
CA THR A 112 5.80 9.11 -1.17
C THR A 112 5.39 7.66 -1.40
N LEU A 113 4.25 7.25 -0.84
CA LEU A 113 3.72 5.91 -1.06
C LEU A 113 2.79 5.90 -2.28
N VAL A 114 3.16 5.14 -3.30
CA VAL A 114 2.38 5.04 -4.54
C VAL A 114 1.83 3.62 -4.73
N PRO A 115 0.56 3.46 -5.18
CA PRO A 115 0.07 2.16 -5.60
C PRO A 115 0.77 1.77 -6.90
N VAL A 116 1.34 0.58 -6.93
CA VAL A 116 1.87 -0.01 -8.16
C VAL A 116 0.72 -0.68 -8.89
N ASN A 117 0.03 0.09 -9.73
CA ASN A 117 -0.69 -0.50 -10.84
C ASN A 117 0.35 -0.77 -11.93
N LEU A 118 0.86 -2.00 -12.00
CA LEU A 118 1.79 -2.38 -13.09
C LEU A 118 1.15 -2.18 -14.47
N PHE A 119 -0.18 -2.30 -14.55
CA PHE A 119 -0.97 -2.03 -15.76
C PHE A 119 -2.39 -1.58 -15.38
N ASP A 120 -2.99 -0.72 -16.21
CA ASP A 120 -4.45 -0.58 -16.25
C ASP A 120 -5.05 -1.78 -17.00
N ALA A 121 -6.17 -2.31 -16.52
CA ALA A 121 -6.88 -3.40 -17.20
C ALA A 121 -7.43 -2.96 -18.56
N ALA A 122 -7.76 -1.66 -18.72
CA ALA A 122 -8.15 -1.09 -20.00
C ALA A 122 -6.98 -1.11 -20.99
N ASP A 123 -5.81 -0.62 -20.58
CA ASP A 123 -4.61 -0.59 -21.42
C ASP A 123 -4.16 -2.00 -21.83
N LEU A 124 -4.23 -2.97 -20.91
CA LEU A 124 -3.93 -4.38 -21.21
C LEU A 124 -4.89 -4.97 -22.25
N ALA A 125 -6.17 -4.61 -22.22
CA ALA A 125 -7.15 -5.17 -23.13
C ALA A 125 -6.89 -4.77 -24.60
N GLU A 126 -6.27 -3.61 -24.83
CA GLU A 126 -5.89 -3.10 -26.15
C GLU A 126 -4.66 -3.80 -26.74
N LEU A 127 -3.88 -4.52 -25.93
CA LEU A 127 -2.66 -5.19 -26.38
C LEU A 127 -2.94 -6.53 -27.09
N PRO A 128 -2.12 -6.89 -28.10
CA PRO A 128 -2.16 -8.22 -28.71
C PRO A 128 -1.90 -9.33 -27.68
N ALA A 129 -2.44 -10.52 -27.94
CA ALA A 129 -2.50 -11.60 -26.95
C ALA A 129 -1.13 -12.03 -26.40
N GLU A 130 -0.11 -12.16 -27.26
CA GLU A 130 1.22 -12.64 -26.85
C GLU A 130 2.01 -11.60 -26.03
N PRO A 131 2.19 -10.33 -26.45
CA PRO A 131 2.79 -9.29 -25.61
C PRO A 131 2.04 -9.08 -24.29
N ARG A 132 0.70 -9.14 -24.32
CA ARG A 132 -0.14 -9.02 -23.13
C ARG A 132 0.16 -10.12 -22.12
N ALA A 133 0.33 -11.37 -22.56
CA ALA A 133 0.64 -12.49 -21.68
C ALA A 133 2.01 -12.32 -21.00
N GLU A 134 3.02 -11.86 -21.74
CA GLU A 134 4.36 -11.60 -21.18
C GLU A 134 4.37 -10.41 -20.21
N LEU A 135 3.58 -9.36 -20.46
CA LEU A 135 3.41 -8.25 -19.53
C LEU A 135 2.68 -8.67 -18.24
N ILE A 136 1.61 -9.47 -18.33
CA ILE A 136 0.94 -10.03 -17.15
C ILE A 136 1.92 -10.86 -16.30
N LYS A 137 2.74 -11.68 -16.94
CA LYS A 137 3.78 -12.48 -16.30
C LYS A 137 4.87 -11.60 -15.67
N ALA A 138 5.29 -10.51 -16.32
CA ALA A 138 6.21 -9.53 -15.75
C ALA A 138 5.63 -8.89 -14.48
N ALA A 139 4.36 -8.49 -14.52
CA ALA A 139 3.66 -7.94 -13.35
C ALA A 139 3.57 -8.93 -12.18
N GLN A 140 3.24 -10.19 -12.47
CA GLN A 140 3.20 -11.25 -11.45
C GLN A 140 4.57 -11.44 -10.79
N ARG A 141 5.63 -11.54 -11.59
CA ARG A 141 7.00 -11.71 -11.07
C ARG A 141 7.48 -10.50 -10.29
N PHE A 142 7.15 -9.29 -10.72
CA PHE A 142 7.47 -8.08 -9.98
C PHE A 142 6.78 -8.05 -8.61
N ARG A 143 5.47 -8.35 -8.57
CA ARG A 143 4.71 -8.46 -7.32
C ARG A 143 5.30 -9.53 -6.39
N ASP A 144 5.76 -10.64 -6.95
CA ASP A 144 6.30 -11.76 -6.19
C ASP A 144 7.79 -11.54 -5.79
N GLY A 145 8.38 -10.39 -6.15
CA GLY A 145 9.76 -10.00 -5.80
C GLY A 145 10.85 -10.58 -6.72
N ASP A 146 10.47 -11.28 -7.78
CA ASP A 146 11.39 -11.80 -8.82
C ASP A 146 11.70 -10.70 -9.84
N LEU A 147 12.56 -9.75 -9.47
CA LEU A 147 12.91 -8.59 -10.30
C LEU A 147 13.58 -8.99 -11.61
N SER A 148 14.53 -9.94 -11.56
CA SER A 148 15.22 -10.44 -12.76
C SER A 148 14.25 -11.11 -13.72
N GLY A 149 13.37 -11.97 -13.21
CA GLY A 149 12.36 -12.63 -14.04
C GLY A 149 11.27 -11.68 -14.54
N ALA A 150 10.95 -10.62 -13.79
CA ALA A 150 10.04 -9.57 -14.23
C ALA A 150 10.61 -8.81 -15.43
N ILE A 151 11.88 -8.41 -15.36
CA ILE A 151 12.58 -7.73 -16.48
C ILE A 151 12.64 -8.64 -17.70
N SER A 152 13.01 -9.91 -17.53
CA SER A 152 13.07 -10.86 -18.66
C SER A 152 11.71 -11.01 -19.37
N ALA A 153 10.61 -11.07 -18.62
CA ALA A 153 9.27 -11.16 -19.20
C ALA A 153 8.85 -9.85 -19.90
N ALA A 154 9.20 -8.69 -19.33
CA ALA A 154 8.94 -7.39 -19.97
C ALA A 154 9.69 -7.27 -21.32
N CYS A 155 10.96 -7.68 -21.37
CA CYS A 155 11.72 -7.73 -22.63
C CYS A 155 11.08 -8.69 -23.64
N GLY A 156 10.63 -9.87 -23.20
CA GLY A 156 9.93 -10.83 -24.07
C GLY A 156 8.69 -10.25 -24.74
N ALA A 157 7.93 -9.40 -24.03
CA ALA A 157 6.80 -8.67 -24.62
C ALA A 157 7.26 -7.72 -25.74
N VAL A 158 8.34 -6.97 -25.53
CA VAL A 158 8.92 -6.04 -26.52
C VAL A 158 9.44 -6.81 -27.73
N ASP A 159 10.15 -7.91 -27.51
CA ASP A 159 10.68 -8.76 -28.57
C ASP A 159 9.57 -9.33 -29.45
N THR A 160 8.46 -9.72 -28.83
CA THR A 160 7.28 -10.25 -29.52
C THR A 160 6.64 -9.18 -30.43
N VAL A 161 6.42 -7.97 -29.90
CA VAL A 161 5.88 -6.84 -30.68
C VAL A 161 6.83 -6.50 -31.84
N THR A 162 8.12 -6.41 -31.54
CA THR A 162 9.16 -6.09 -32.52
C THR A 162 9.16 -7.13 -33.64
N SER A 163 9.15 -8.41 -33.29
CA SER A 163 9.11 -9.52 -34.26
C SER A 163 7.85 -9.50 -35.12
N SER A 164 6.70 -9.11 -34.57
CA SER A 164 5.46 -8.92 -35.35
C SER A 164 5.62 -7.79 -36.37
N ILE A 165 6.13 -6.63 -35.95
CA ILE A 165 6.33 -5.47 -36.82
C ILE A 165 7.30 -5.82 -37.96
N TYR A 166 8.42 -6.49 -37.66
CA TYR A 166 9.37 -6.91 -38.69
C TYR A 166 8.75 -7.86 -39.71
N ARG A 167 7.91 -8.79 -39.25
CA ARG A 167 7.19 -9.72 -40.12
C ARG A 167 6.18 -9.01 -41.02
N ASP A 168 5.39 -8.10 -40.45
CA ASP A 168 4.37 -7.32 -41.17
C ASP A 168 5.01 -6.38 -42.21
N ALA A 169 6.20 -5.85 -41.92
CA ALA A 169 6.98 -5.01 -42.84
C ALA A 169 7.77 -5.81 -43.89
N GLY A 170 7.78 -7.14 -43.84
CA GLY A 170 8.59 -7.99 -44.72
C GLY A 170 10.10 -7.86 -44.49
N LEU A 171 10.51 -7.42 -43.31
CA LEU A 171 11.90 -7.15 -42.92
C LEU A 171 12.46 -8.22 -41.95
N GLY A 172 11.66 -9.21 -41.57
CA GLY A 172 12.04 -10.33 -40.71
C GLY A 172 11.95 -11.69 -41.43
N VAL A 173 12.69 -12.68 -40.92
CA VAL A 173 12.60 -14.09 -41.32
C VAL A 173 11.34 -14.74 -40.75
#